data_AF-A0A7Z9U9I9-F1
#
_entry.id   AF-A0A7Z9U9I9-F1
#
_cell.length_a   1.000
_cell.length_b   1.000
_cell.length_c   1.000
_cell.angle_alpha   90.00
_cell.angle_beta   90.00
_cell.angle_gamma   90.00
#
_symmetry.space_group_name_H-M   'P 1'
#
loop_
_entity.id
_entity.type
_entity.pdbx_description
1 polymer ?
#
loop_
_entity_poly.entity_id
_entity_poly.type
_entity_poly.pdbx_seq_one_letter_code
_entity_poly.pdbx_strand_id
1 'polypeptide(L)'
;FAIILTAFLASLGLGSLVYKQVMRGRSPDVVHLAYLQFAIALSGLAATVFIGQLPQIMVKAIPALDFNFLKILLFDFLICVALMVVPTLAMGLTFPLVTHLYTDRLSSLGKRLGEAYAANTLGAILGSFTVGFFLIPNLGAQRSLLGAVALNLLVGLVLTLSSQRSKTTGVLLTLAGVCALIFAPNWDPTKLSAGAGIYAKSENFLFVPAVFKDGLSATVTVGYNGAHSPYLKVNGKTDASVGLEDMAHQVLLGLLPVSLHPNPKKVALIGLGSGVTTATLVDTDSVEEVECSELEPAIVEVQEYFAPYTEHVLKNPKLHMSVTDGRTFILGSPKKYDLIISQPSNPWIAGIGNLYTEDF
;
A
#
# COMPACT_ATOMS: atom_id res chain seq x y z
N PHE A 1 -7.82 -2.11 -5.76
CA PHE A 1 -7.41 -0.88 -6.45
C PHE A 1 -8.59 -0.12 -7.08
N ALA A 2 -9.30 -0.68 -8.08
CA ALA A 2 -10.34 0.04 -8.82
C ALA A 2 -11.47 0.62 -7.94
N ILE A 3 -11.90 -0.11 -6.90
CA ILE A 3 -12.87 0.38 -5.90
C ILE A 3 -12.39 1.65 -5.20
N ILE A 4 -11.16 1.62 -4.68
CA ILE A 4 -10.53 2.75 -3.99
C ILE A 4 -10.45 3.96 -4.91
N LEU A 5 -9.96 3.76 -6.15
CA LEU A 5 -9.84 4.82 -7.13
C LEU A 5 -11.21 5.43 -7.49
N THR A 6 -12.23 4.59 -7.67
CA THR A 6 -13.59 5.03 -7.99
C THR A 6 -14.19 5.85 -6.85
N ALA A 7 -14.11 5.35 -5.61
CA ALA A 7 -14.62 6.04 -4.44
C ALA A 7 -13.92 7.39 -4.22
N PHE A 8 -12.60 7.42 -4.40
CA PHE A 8 -11.77 8.62 -4.28
C PHE A 8 -12.13 9.67 -5.34
N LEU A 9 -12.13 9.31 -6.63
CA LEU A 9 -12.40 10.25 -7.72
C LEU A 9 -13.85 10.74 -7.72
N ALA A 10 -14.81 9.85 -7.45
CA ALA A 10 -16.22 10.23 -7.35
C ALA A 10 -16.43 11.25 -6.22
N SER A 11 -15.87 11.00 -5.04
CA SER A 11 -15.99 11.90 -3.89
C SER A 11 -15.24 13.22 -4.11
N LEU A 12 -14.08 13.20 -4.75
CA LEU A 12 -13.34 14.41 -5.13
C LEU A 12 -14.17 15.29 -6.09
N GLY A 13 -14.74 14.70 -7.15
CA GLY A 13 -15.60 15.39 -8.11
C GLY A 13 -16.88 15.92 -7.48
N LEU A 14 -17.53 15.12 -6.62
CA LEU A 14 -18.69 15.55 -5.85
C LEU A 14 -18.36 16.75 -4.96
N GLY A 15 -17.18 16.78 -4.33
CA GLY A 15 -16.74 17.90 -3.51
C GLY A 15 -16.68 19.21 -4.31
N SER A 16 -16.14 19.14 -5.53
CA SER A 16 -16.11 20.30 -6.43
C SER A 16 -17.51 20.77 -6.87
N LEU A 17 -18.48 19.86 -7.03
CA LEU A 17 -19.88 20.23 -7.35
C LEU A 17 -20.59 20.85 -6.13
N VAL A 18 -20.41 20.26 -4.95
CA VAL A 18 -21.00 20.70 -3.68
C VAL A 18 -20.49 22.09 -3.30
N TYR A 19 -19.28 22.47 -3.70
CA TYR A 19 -18.72 23.80 -3.49
C TYR A 19 -19.70 24.92 -3.90
N LYS A 20 -20.31 24.80 -5.09
CA LYS A 20 -21.25 25.81 -5.62
C LYS A 20 -22.46 26.00 -4.70
N GLN A 21 -22.94 24.93 -4.06
CA GLN A 21 -24.08 24.98 -3.15
C GLN A 21 -23.67 25.53 -1.78
N VAL A 22 -22.55 25.05 -1.23
CA VAL A 22 -22.05 25.46 0.10
C VAL A 22 -21.65 26.93 0.14
N MET A 23 -21.07 27.44 -0.96
CA MET A 23 -20.63 28.84 -1.07
C MET A 23 -21.66 29.75 -1.75
N ARG A 24 -22.88 29.27 -2.02
CA ARG A 24 -23.94 30.09 -2.62
C ARG A 24 -24.28 31.25 -1.67
N GLY A 25 -24.06 32.48 -2.12
CA GLY A 25 -24.34 33.69 -1.34
C GLY A 25 -23.36 33.93 -0.18
N ARG A 26 -22.22 33.22 -0.13
CA ARG A 26 -21.16 33.43 0.86
C ARG A 26 -19.90 33.99 0.18
N SER A 27 -19.21 34.90 0.85
CA SER A 27 -17.88 35.34 0.40
C SER A 27 -16.83 34.33 0.86
N PRO A 28 -15.94 33.86 -0.04
CA PRO A 28 -14.85 32.98 0.35
C PRO A 28 -13.90 33.71 1.32
N ASP A 29 -13.38 32.96 2.29
CA ASP A 29 -12.44 33.43 3.31
C ASP A 29 -11.45 32.30 3.57
N VAL A 30 -10.22 32.65 3.95
CA VAL A 30 -9.13 31.75 4.35
C VAL A 30 -9.57 30.81 5.49
N VAL A 31 -10.49 31.23 6.36
CA VAL A 31 -11.08 30.37 7.41
C VAL A 31 -11.78 29.14 6.83
N HIS A 32 -12.43 29.27 5.68
CA HIS A 32 -13.08 28.13 5.05
C HIS A 32 -12.04 27.09 4.61
N LEU A 33 -10.86 27.52 4.12
CA LEU A 33 -9.76 26.61 3.82
C LEU A 33 -9.28 25.93 5.09
N ALA A 34 -9.13 26.69 6.18
CA ALA A 34 -8.73 26.13 7.47
C ALA A 34 -9.68 25.03 7.95
N TYR A 35 -11.00 25.24 7.84
CA TYR A 35 -11.99 24.22 8.18
C TYR A 35 -11.92 22.98 7.28
N LEU A 36 -11.61 23.13 5.99
CA LEU A 36 -11.37 21.98 5.12
C LEU A 36 -10.13 21.20 5.55
N GLN A 37 -9.04 21.87 5.95
CA GLN A 37 -7.83 21.21 6.47
C GLN A 37 -8.12 20.46 7.77
N PHE A 38 -8.87 21.06 8.71
CA PHE A 38 -9.32 20.35 9.91
C PHE A 38 -10.24 19.17 9.59
N ALA A 39 -11.14 19.31 8.62
CA ALA A 39 -12.01 18.21 8.18
C ALA A 39 -11.18 17.04 7.62
N ILE A 40 -10.17 17.31 6.78
CA ILE A 40 -9.25 16.30 6.24
C ILE A 40 -8.47 15.64 7.40
N ALA A 41 -7.92 16.43 8.32
CA ALA A 41 -7.16 15.90 9.46
C ALA A 41 -8.01 14.99 10.36
N LEU A 42 -9.17 15.47 10.81
CA LEU A 42 -10.01 14.76 11.77
C LEU A 42 -10.65 13.52 11.14
N SER A 43 -11.07 13.60 9.88
CA SER A 43 -11.57 12.43 9.15
C SER A 43 -10.47 11.42 8.82
N GLY A 44 -9.25 11.87 8.51
CA GLY A 44 -8.08 11.01 8.36
C GLY A 44 -7.69 10.29 9.65
N LEU A 45 -7.80 10.97 10.79
CA LEU A 45 -7.61 10.35 12.11
C LEU A 45 -8.69 9.31 12.39
N ALA A 46 -9.97 9.64 12.17
CA ALA A 46 -11.08 8.70 12.33
C ALA A 46 -10.92 7.48 11.41
N ALA A 47 -10.53 7.69 10.15
CA ALA A 47 -10.22 6.63 9.20
C ALA A 47 -9.07 5.75 9.71
N THR A 48 -8.01 6.34 10.27
CA THR A 48 -6.87 5.59 10.85
C THR A 48 -7.33 4.70 12.00
N VAL A 49 -8.19 5.20 12.89
CA VAL A 49 -8.77 4.38 13.99
C VAL A 49 -9.63 3.25 13.43
N PHE A 50 -10.45 3.54 12.43
CA PHE A 50 -11.33 2.56 11.81
C PHE A 50 -10.55 1.46 11.08
N ILE A 51 -9.47 1.81 10.36
CA ILE A 51 -8.60 0.85 9.67
C ILE A 51 -8.03 -0.18 10.65
N GLY A 52 -7.65 0.22 11.86
CA GLY A 52 -7.16 -0.70 12.89
C GLY A 52 -8.20 -1.76 13.33
N GLN A 53 -9.50 -1.50 13.09
CA GLN A 53 -10.60 -2.41 13.42
C GLN A 53 -11.06 -3.25 12.23
N LEU A 54 -10.65 -2.90 11.00
CA LEU A 54 -11.09 -3.58 9.77
C LEU A 54 -10.89 -5.10 9.82
N PRO A 55 -9.77 -5.66 10.30
CA PRO A 55 -9.63 -7.12 10.34
C PRO A 55 -10.76 -7.82 11.11
N GLN A 56 -11.19 -7.26 12.23
CA GLN A 56 -12.27 -7.83 13.04
C GLN A 56 -13.63 -7.67 12.36
N ILE A 57 -13.84 -6.54 11.68
CA ILE A 57 -15.04 -6.29 10.88
C ILE A 57 -15.12 -7.31 9.73
N MET A 58 -14.01 -7.53 9.01
CA MET A 58 -13.91 -8.48 7.91
C MET A 58 -14.23 -9.91 8.35
N VAL A 59 -13.64 -10.38 9.44
CA VAL A 59 -13.86 -11.75 9.93
C VAL A 59 -15.30 -12.00 10.35
N LYS A 60 -16.03 -10.99 10.82
CA LYS A 60 -17.46 -11.11 11.12
C LYS A 60 -18.33 -10.99 9.87
N ALA A 61 -17.99 -10.07 8.97
CA ALA A 61 -18.82 -9.75 7.81
C ALA A 61 -18.73 -10.81 6.71
N ILE A 62 -17.53 -11.30 6.37
CA ILE A 62 -17.35 -12.22 5.24
C ILE A 62 -18.19 -13.51 5.40
N PRO A 63 -18.21 -14.19 6.56
CA PRO A 63 -19.10 -15.33 6.79
C PRO A 63 -20.58 -14.94 6.72
N ALA A 64 -20.96 -13.79 7.26
CA ALA A 64 -22.34 -13.29 7.22
C ALA A 64 -22.82 -12.92 5.79
N LEU A 65 -21.88 -12.76 4.85
CA LEU A 65 -22.15 -12.55 3.43
C LEU A 65 -22.11 -13.85 2.61
N ASP A 66 -22.10 -15.02 3.29
CA ASP A 66 -22.11 -16.36 2.69
C ASP A 66 -20.95 -16.62 1.71
N PHE A 67 -19.82 -15.92 1.87
CA PHE A 67 -18.70 -15.95 0.93
C PHE A 67 -19.09 -15.59 -0.52
N ASN A 68 -20.21 -14.88 -0.71
CA ASN A 68 -20.66 -14.48 -2.04
C ASN A 68 -19.82 -13.32 -2.58
N PHE A 69 -19.22 -13.53 -3.76
CA PHE A 69 -18.34 -12.55 -4.39
C PHE A 69 -18.97 -11.16 -4.55
N LEU A 70 -20.20 -11.06 -5.06
CA LEU A 70 -20.86 -9.76 -5.30
C LEU A 70 -21.19 -9.05 -3.99
N LYS A 71 -21.64 -9.80 -2.96
CA LYS A 71 -21.92 -9.24 -1.64
C LYS A 71 -20.65 -8.69 -0.98
N ILE A 72 -19.54 -9.43 -1.05
CA ILE A 72 -18.23 -9.01 -0.54
C ILE A 72 -17.72 -7.79 -1.31
N LEU A 73 -17.81 -7.80 -2.65
CA LEU A 73 -17.39 -6.68 -3.49
C LEU A 73 -18.16 -5.39 -3.15
N LEU A 74 -19.48 -5.49 -2.97
CA LEU A 74 -20.32 -4.37 -2.56
C LEU A 74 -19.94 -3.88 -1.14
N PHE A 75 -19.70 -4.80 -0.22
CA PHE A 75 -19.29 -4.49 1.15
C PHE A 75 -17.93 -3.76 1.20
N ASP A 76 -16.92 -4.25 0.48
CA ASP A 76 -15.61 -3.61 0.34
C ASP A 76 -15.74 -2.22 -0.28
N PHE A 77 -16.61 -2.07 -1.29
CA PHE A 77 -16.91 -0.78 -1.90
C PHE A 77 -17.51 0.20 -0.90
N LEU A 78 -18.50 -0.21 -0.13
CA LEU A 78 -19.15 0.64 0.89
C LEU A 78 -18.18 1.04 2.00
N ILE A 79 -17.29 0.14 2.43
CA ILE A 79 -16.25 0.45 3.41
C ILE A 79 -15.25 1.46 2.85
N CYS A 80 -14.78 1.28 1.61
CA CYS A 80 -13.88 2.23 0.97
C CYS A 80 -14.53 3.62 0.84
N VAL A 81 -15.80 3.68 0.43
CA VAL A 81 -16.56 4.94 0.39
C VAL A 81 -16.66 5.54 1.79
N ALA A 82 -17.06 4.78 2.81
CA ALA A 82 -17.20 5.29 4.17
C ALA A 82 -15.88 5.87 4.72
N LEU A 83 -14.76 5.22 4.43
CA LEU A 83 -13.43 5.68 4.84
C LEU A 83 -12.97 6.94 4.10
N MET A 84 -13.27 7.04 2.81
CA MET A 84 -12.66 8.05 1.95
C MET A 84 -13.56 9.26 1.69
N VAL A 85 -14.88 9.12 1.77
CA VAL A 85 -15.83 10.14 1.30
C VAL A 85 -15.62 11.49 1.97
N VAL A 86 -15.43 11.54 3.29
CA VAL A 86 -15.26 12.79 4.03
C VAL A 86 -13.93 13.51 3.68
N PRO A 87 -12.75 12.88 3.80
CA PRO A 87 -11.51 13.57 3.48
C PRO A 87 -11.44 13.96 1.99
N THR A 88 -11.91 13.10 1.09
CA THR A 88 -11.82 13.37 -0.35
C THR A 88 -12.83 14.40 -0.84
N LEU A 89 -14.05 14.46 -0.27
CA LEU A 89 -14.97 15.58 -0.49
C LEU A 89 -14.34 16.91 -0.06
N ALA A 90 -13.71 16.95 1.12
CA ALA A 90 -13.04 18.14 1.63
C ALA A 90 -11.85 18.57 0.73
N MET A 91 -11.09 17.61 0.22
CA MET A 91 -10.07 17.85 -0.81
C MET A 91 -10.69 18.42 -2.10
N GLY A 92 -11.83 17.86 -2.54
CA GLY A 92 -12.56 18.30 -3.74
C GLY A 92 -13.14 19.72 -3.62
N LEU A 93 -13.49 20.14 -2.40
CA LEU A 93 -13.92 21.50 -2.07
C LEU A 93 -12.75 22.50 -2.06
N THR A 94 -11.51 22.02 -1.82
CA THR A 94 -10.34 22.88 -1.63
C THR A 94 -9.96 23.61 -2.91
N PHE A 95 -9.91 22.94 -4.06
CA PHE A 95 -9.47 23.56 -5.31
C PHE A 95 -10.39 24.71 -5.78
N PRO A 96 -11.72 24.56 -5.85
CA PRO A 96 -12.62 25.68 -6.15
C PRO A 96 -12.51 26.83 -5.14
N LEU A 97 -12.27 26.51 -3.85
CA LEU A 97 -12.10 27.53 -2.82
C LEU A 97 -10.80 28.33 -2.99
N VAL A 98 -9.67 27.64 -3.21
CA VAL A 98 -8.38 28.29 -3.47
C VAL A 98 -8.47 29.17 -4.71
N THR A 99 -9.06 28.68 -5.80
CA THR A 99 -9.17 29.44 -7.04
C THR A 99 -10.07 30.67 -6.89
N HIS A 100 -11.14 30.59 -6.10
CA HIS A 100 -12.00 31.74 -5.77
C HIS A 100 -11.29 32.75 -4.87
N LEU A 101 -10.48 32.31 -3.91
CA LEU A 101 -9.67 33.18 -3.05
C LEU A 101 -8.48 33.81 -3.78
N TYR A 102 -7.90 33.08 -4.73
CA TYR A 102 -6.71 33.50 -5.44
C TYR A 102 -7.03 34.34 -6.67
N THR A 103 -8.29 34.40 -7.13
CA THR A 103 -8.68 35.16 -8.33
C THR A 103 -9.40 36.45 -7.98
N ASP A 104 -8.68 37.56 -8.10
CA ASP A 104 -9.21 38.90 -7.79
C ASP A 104 -9.87 39.59 -9.01
N ARG A 105 -9.51 39.18 -10.24
CA ARG A 105 -9.97 39.82 -11.49
C ARG A 105 -10.12 38.81 -12.63
N LEU A 106 -11.18 38.96 -13.41
CA LEU A 106 -11.48 38.17 -14.63
C LEU A 106 -10.32 38.17 -15.64
N SER A 107 -9.60 39.29 -15.80
CA SER A 107 -8.47 39.41 -16.73
C SER A 107 -7.27 38.53 -16.35
N SER A 108 -7.15 38.15 -15.08
CA SER A 108 -6.07 37.29 -14.56
C SER A 108 -6.51 35.85 -14.26
N LEU A 109 -7.78 35.53 -14.54
CA LEU A 109 -8.40 34.24 -14.20
C LEU A 109 -7.60 33.06 -14.76
N GLY A 110 -7.27 33.08 -16.06
CA GLY A 110 -6.52 32.00 -16.69
C GLY A 110 -5.14 31.76 -16.08
N LYS A 111 -4.37 32.84 -15.84
CA LYS A 111 -3.03 32.75 -15.25
C LYS A 111 -3.09 32.20 -13.81
N ARG A 112 -3.97 32.76 -12.96
CA ARG A 112 -4.09 32.37 -11.55
C ARG A 112 -4.64 30.96 -11.37
N LEU A 113 -5.57 30.54 -12.22
CA LEU A 113 -6.01 29.14 -12.30
C LEU A 113 -4.84 28.22 -12.67
N GLY A 114 -4.05 28.60 -13.68
CA GLY A 114 -2.87 27.84 -14.11
C GLY A 114 -1.83 27.70 -12.99
N GLU A 115 -1.52 28.77 -12.27
CA GLU A 115 -0.60 28.77 -11.13
C GLU A 115 -1.10 27.86 -9.99
N ALA A 116 -2.39 27.96 -9.62
CA ALA A 116 -2.98 27.10 -8.61
C ALA A 116 -2.96 25.62 -9.02
N TYR A 117 -3.24 25.32 -10.30
CA TYR A 117 -3.20 23.96 -10.84
C TYR A 117 -1.78 23.40 -10.88
N ALA A 118 -0.79 24.21 -11.29
CA ALA A 118 0.62 23.83 -11.30
C ALA A 118 1.12 23.54 -9.88
N ALA A 119 0.80 24.40 -8.90
CA ALA A 119 1.15 24.19 -7.51
C ALA A 119 0.51 22.92 -6.92
N ASN A 120 -0.78 22.67 -7.22
CA ASN A 120 -1.45 21.44 -6.81
C ASN A 120 -0.79 20.19 -7.41
N THR A 121 -0.43 20.25 -8.69
CA THR A 121 0.20 19.13 -9.41
C THR A 121 1.60 18.84 -8.86
N LEU A 122 2.43 19.87 -8.68
CA LEU A 122 3.75 19.74 -8.07
C LEU A 122 3.65 19.19 -6.63
N GLY A 123 2.72 19.71 -5.84
CA GLY A 123 2.46 19.22 -4.49
C GLY A 123 2.01 17.76 -4.46
N ALA A 124 1.16 17.34 -5.40
CA ALA A 124 0.72 15.94 -5.52
C ALA A 124 1.86 15.01 -5.94
N ILE A 125 2.73 15.44 -6.86
CA ILE A 125 3.93 14.68 -7.26
C ILE A 125 4.88 14.53 -6.08
N LEU A 126 5.24 15.64 -5.42
CA LEU A 126 6.15 15.60 -4.27
C LEU A 126 5.55 14.80 -3.11
N GLY A 127 4.26 14.99 -2.81
CA GLY A 127 3.56 14.27 -1.76
C GLY A 127 3.51 12.76 -2.01
N SER A 128 3.09 12.33 -3.20
CA SER A 128 3.04 10.91 -3.55
C SER A 128 4.42 10.25 -3.58
N PHE A 129 5.43 10.95 -4.11
CA PHE A 129 6.81 10.49 -4.11
C PHE A 129 7.38 10.36 -2.69
N THR A 130 7.28 11.41 -1.87
CA THR A 130 7.79 11.41 -0.49
C THR A 130 7.07 10.38 0.37
N VAL A 131 5.73 10.28 0.28
CA VAL A 131 4.97 9.31 1.10
C VAL A 131 5.26 7.88 0.66
N GLY A 132 5.18 7.59 -0.64
CA GLY A 132 5.31 6.23 -1.17
C GLY A 132 6.72 5.66 -1.07
N PHE A 133 7.75 6.46 -1.34
CA PHE A 133 9.14 5.97 -1.38
C PHE A 133 9.92 6.19 -0.09
N PHE A 134 9.49 7.10 0.79
CA PHE A 134 10.25 7.43 2.00
C PHE A 134 9.44 7.25 3.29
N LEU A 135 8.27 7.87 3.42
CA LEU A 135 7.56 7.83 4.71
C LEU A 135 7.02 6.43 5.02
N ILE A 136 6.32 5.78 4.09
CA ILE A 136 5.75 4.44 4.34
C ILE A 136 6.85 3.41 4.61
N PRO A 137 7.92 3.27 3.78
CA PRO A 137 8.94 2.25 4.01
C PRO A 137 9.75 2.44 5.30
N ASN A 138 9.92 3.68 5.77
CA ASN A 138 10.76 3.99 6.94
C ASN A 138 9.97 4.17 8.24
N LEU A 139 8.76 4.74 8.18
CA LEU A 139 7.92 5.03 9.34
C LEU A 139 6.75 4.06 9.49
N GLY A 140 6.40 3.33 8.44
CA GLY A 140 5.19 2.51 8.36
C GLY A 140 3.97 3.32 7.91
N ALA A 141 2.93 2.61 7.48
CA ALA A 141 1.71 3.19 6.94
C ALA A 141 0.96 4.04 7.98
N GLN A 142 0.82 3.54 9.21
CA GLN A 142 0.09 4.25 10.27
C GLN A 142 0.75 5.59 10.62
N ARG A 143 2.06 5.59 10.88
CA ARG A 143 2.77 6.81 11.28
C ARG A 143 2.79 7.83 10.14
N SER A 144 2.85 7.37 8.89
CA SER A 144 2.74 8.24 7.71
C SER A 144 1.37 8.93 7.64
N LEU A 145 0.28 8.18 7.89
CA LEU A 145 -1.06 8.76 7.97
C LEU A 145 -1.20 9.75 9.13
N LEU A 146 -0.72 9.41 10.32
CA LEU A 146 -0.73 10.32 11.48
C LEU A 146 0.12 11.58 11.23
N GLY A 147 1.24 11.46 10.51
CA GLY A 147 2.04 12.59 10.05
C GLY A 147 1.27 13.51 9.09
N ALA A 148 0.52 12.94 8.16
CA ALA A 148 -0.36 13.71 7.26
C ALA A 148 -1.50 14.41 8.04
N VAL A 149 -2.07 13.75 9.05
CA VAL A 149 -3.04 14.37 9.97
C VAL A 149 -2.40 15.55 10.70
N ALA A 150 -1.22 15.38 11.29
CA ALA A 150 -0.50 16.44 12.00
C ALA A 150 -0.21 17.64 11.08
N LEU A 151 0.20 17.38 9.83
CA LEU A 151 0.43 18.43 8.84
C LEU A 151 -0.85 19.20 8.52
N ASN A 152 -1.98 18.51 8.29
CA ASN A 152 -3.25 19.17 8.04
C ASN A 152 -3.76 19.98 9.26
N LEU A 153 -3.55 19.49 10.48
CA LEU A 153 -3.83 20.27 11.71
C LEU A 153 -2.98 21.54 11.76
N LEU A 154 -1.68 21.44 11.46
CA LEU A 154 -0.77 22.59 11.44
C LEU A 154 -1.18 23.61 10.37
N VAL A 155 -1.48 23.17 9.16
CA VAL A 155 -1.94 24.06 8.08
C VAL A 155 -3.27 24.72 8.47
N GLY A 156 -4.22 23.95 9.04
CA GLY A 156 -5.48 24.49 9.57
C GLY A 156 -5.24 25.57 10.63
N LEU A 157 -4.34 25.33 11.59
CA LEU A 157 -3.97 26.30 12.61
C LEU A 157 -3.42 27.58 11.98
N VAL A 158 -2.41 27.47 11.12
CA VAL A 158 -1.78 28.63 10.46
C VAL A 158 -2.82 29.46 9.72
N LEU A 159 -3.70 28.82 8.93
CA LEU A 159 -4.75 29.51 8.17
C LEU A 159 -5.76 30.22 9.08
N THR A 160 -6.14 29.63 10.22
CA THR A 160 -7.02 30.32 11.19
C THR A 160 -6.34 31.50 11.88
N LEU A 161 -5.05 31.39 12.21
CA LEU A 161 -4.30 32.48 12.83
C LEU A 161 -4.08 33.65 11.86
N SER A 162 -3.94 33.36 10.57
CA SER A 162 -3.87 34.37 9.50
C SER A 162 -5.20 35.06 9.21
N SER A 163 -6.33 34.51 9.66
CA SER A 163 -7.63 35.18 9.52
C SER A 163 -7.95 36.12 10.68
N GLN A 164 -8.78 37.12 10.41
CA GLN A 164 -9.36 37.98 11.45
C GLN A 164 -10.51 37.32 12.22
N ARG A 165 -10.97 36.14 11.79
CA ARG A 165 -12.12 35.41 12.36
C ARG A 165 -11.71 34.03 12.87
N SER A 166 -12.45 33.49 13.84
CA SER A 166 -12.37 32.09 14.29
C SER A 166 -11.02 31.61 14.84
N LYS A 167 -10.12 32.50 15.30
CA LYS A 167 -8.82 32.14 15.89
C LYS A 167 -8.96 31.16 17.05
N THR A 168 -9.84 31.47 18.01
CA THR A 168 -10.08 30.59 19.18
C THR A 168 -10.56 29.22 18.75
N THR A 169 -11.48 29.15 17.78
CA THR A 169 -11.98 27.87 17.24
C THR A 169 -10.85 27.08 16.57
N GLY A 170 -9.98 27.73 15.79
CA GLY A 170 -8.82 27.07 15.17
C GLY A 170 -7.86 26.49 16.18
N VAL A 171 -7.54 27.24 17.25
CA VAL A 171 -6.70 26.75 18.36
C VAL A 171 -7.37 25.57 19.07
N LEU A 172 -8.66 25.66 19.38
CA LEU A 172 -9.40 24.57 20.04
C LEU A 172 -9.46 23.29 19.19
N LEU A 173 -9.72 23.42 17.89
CA LEU A 173 -9.72 22.28 16.95
C LEU A 173 -8.33 21.66 16.83
N THR A 174 -7.28 22.48 16.84
CA THR A 174 -5.90 21.99 16.81
C THR A 174 -5.54 21.25 18.08
N LEU A 175 -5.86 21.81 19.27
CA LEU A 175 -5.61 21.16 20.55
C LEU A 175 -6.38 19.83 20.65
N ALA A 176 -7.67 19.82 20.27
CA ALA A 176 -8.46 18.61 20.25
C ALA A 176 -7.88 17.56 19.27
N GLY A 177 -7.46 17.98 18.08
CA GLY A 177 -6.82 17.11 17.09
C GLY A 177 -5.47 16.55 17.56
N VAL A 178 -4.64 17.37 18.19
CA VAL A 178 -3.35 16.95 18.78
C VAL A 178 -3.57 15.97 19.93
N CYS A 179 -4.52 16.25 20.83
CA CYS A 179 -4.90 15.30 21.87
C CYS A 179 -5.37 13.96 21.27
N ALA A 180 -6.26 14.01 20.27
CA ALA A 180 -6.75 12.80 19.62
C ALA A 180 -5.64 12.03 18.87
N LEU A 181 -4.64 12.73 18.32
CA LEU A 181 -3.46 12.13 17.70
C LEU A 181 -2.56 11.43 18.73
N ILE A 182 -2.33 12.05 19.90
CA ILE A 182 -1.53 11.47 20.99
C ILE A 182 -2.19 10.20 21.54
N PHE A 183 -3.51 10.20 21.67
CA PHE A 183 -4.29 9.07 22.17
C PHE A 183 -4.78 8.11 21.07
N ALA A 184 -4.32 8.28 19.82
CA ALA A 184 -4.71 7.40 18.73
C ALA A 184 -4.21 5.97 19.01
N PRO A 185 -5.07 4.94 18.92
CA PRO A 185 -4.66 3.56 19.12
C PRO A 185 -3.63 3.14 18.06
N ASN A 186 -2.56 2.49 18.49
CA ASN A 186 -1.62 1.85 17.56
C ASN A 186 -2.32 0.67 16.87
N TRP A 187 -2.03 0.53 15.58
CA TRP A 187 -2.44 -0.64 14.82
C TRP A 187 -1.73 -1.87 15.36
N ASP A 188 -2.48 -2.97 15.40
CA ASP A 188 -1.97 -4.26 15.86
C ASP A 188 -1.46 -5.05 14.64
N PRO A 189 -0.13 -5.23 14.49
CA PRO A 189 0.45 -5.97 13.36
C PRO A 189 -0.10 -7.38 13.23
N THR A 190 -0.46 -8.01 14.35
CA THR A 190 -1.01 -9.39 14.38
C THR A 190 -2.36 -9.48 13.68
N LYS A 191 -3.17 -8.41 13.76
CA LYS A 191 -4.50 -8.34 13.17
C LYS A 191 -4.44 -7.86 11.73
N LEU A 192 -3.67 -6.81 11.46
CA LEU A 192 -3.58 -6.23 10.12
C LEU A 192 -2.94 -7.19 9.12
N SER A 193 -1.92 -7.93 9.53
CA SER A 193 -1.26 -8.91 8.68
C SER A 193 -1.93 -10.29 8.68
N ALA A 194 -3.02 -10.47 9.45
CA ALA A 194 -3.68 -11.77 9.59
C ALA A 194 -4.27 -12.30 8.27
N GLY A 195 -4.50 -11.42 7.29
CA GLY A 195 -5.14 -11.78 6.03
C GLY A 195 -6.64 -12.00 6.18
N ALA A 196 -7.30 -11.21 7.03
CA ALA A 196 -8.72 -11.36 7.36
C ALA A 196 -9.61 -11.42 6.11
N GLY A 197 -9.33 -10.64 5.06
CA GLY A 197 -10.08 -10.70 3.79
C GLY A 197 -10.00 -12.04 3.05
N ILE A 198 -8.99 -12.85 3.34
CA ILE A 198 -8.68 -14.11 2.64
C ILE A 198 -9.00 -15.31 3.53
N TYR A 199 -8.60 -15.25 4.81
CA TYR A 199 -8.66 -16.35 5.77
C TYR A 199 -9.78 -16.23 6.80
N ALA A 200 -10.75 -15.33 6.64
CA ALA A 200 -11.94 -15.18 7.51
C ALA A 200 -12.83 -16.44 7.64
N LYS A 201 -12.39 -17.60 7.18
CA LYS A 201 -13.07 -18.90 7.31
C LYS A 201 -12.86 -19.56 8.68
N SER A 202 -11.91 -19.10 9.50
CA SER A 202 -11.68 -19.64 10.85
C SER A 202 -11.45 -18.54 11.89
N GLU A 203 -11.85 -18.79 13.14
CA GLU A 203 -11.63 -17.87 14.27
C GLU A 203 -10.14 -17.80 14.67
N ASN A 204 -9.33 -18.78 14.28
CA ASN A 204 -7.89 -18.86 14.54
C ASN A 204 -7.05 -18.30 13.37
N PHE A 205 -7.33 -17.07 12.94
CA PHE A 205 -6.59 -16.39 11.87
C PHE A 205 -5.49 -15.45 12.41
N LEU A 206 -5.53 -15.13 13.71
CA LEU A 206 -4.55 -14.27 14.37
C LEU A 206 -3.22 -15.02 14.52
N PHE A 207 -2.13 -14.35 14.15
CA PHE A 207 -0.78 -14.84 14.41
C PHE A 207 0.10 -13.68 14.83
N VAL A 208 1.14 -13.97 15.61
CA VAL A 208 2.14 -12.98 15.99
C VAL A 208 3.29 -13.04 14.98
N PRO A 209 3.47 -12.02 14.14
CA PRO A 209 4.61 -11.99 13.22
C PRO A 209 5.91 -11.81 14.02
N ALA A 210 6.94 -12.58 13.65
CA ALA A 210 8.30 -12.35 14.12
C ALA A 210 8.87 -11.06 13.53
N VAL A 211 8.48 -10.71 12.32
CA VAL A 211 8.80 -9.43 11.67
C VAL A 211 7.60 -8.87 10.95
N PHE A 212 7.43 -7.55 11.03
CA PHE A 212 6.41 -6.79 10.31
C PHE A 212 7.08 -5.60 9.64
N LYS A 213 6.96 -5.50 8.32
CA LYS A 213 7.53 -4.41 7.55
C LYS A 213 6.56 -3.93 6.47
N ASP A 214 6.22 -2.64 6.51
CA ASP A 214 5.56 -1.99 5.38
C ASP A 214 6.64 -1.65 4.34
N GLY A 215 6.53 -2.28 3.17
CA GLY A 215 7.44 -2.10 2.04
C GLY A 215 7.00 -1.00 1.09
N LEU A 216 7.59 -1.00 -0.12
CA LEU A 216 7.23 -0.04 -1.17
C LEU A 216 5.86 -0.34 -1.78
N SER A 217 5.52 -1.63 -1.87
CA SER A 217 4.33 -2.12 -2.57
C SER A 217 3.41 -2.96 -1.70
N ALA A 218 3.96 -3.59 -0.66
CA ALA A 218 3.23 -4.52 0.19
C ALA A 218 3.73 -4.51 1.64
N THR A 219 2.86 -4.93 2.55
CA THR A 219 3.26 -5.29 3.91
C THR A 219 3.79 -6.72 3.90
N VAL A 220 5.05 -6.91 4.31
CA VAL A 220 5.73 -8.20 4.42
C VAL A 220 5.80 -8.62 5.88
N THR A 221 5.40 -9.86 6.17
CA THR A 221 5.54 -10.43 7.50
C THR A 221 6.09 -11.85 7.45
N VAL A 222 6.87 -12.21 8.47
CA VAL A 222 7.29 -13.60 8.71
C VAL A 222 6.67 -14.05 10.03
N GLY A 223 6.02 -15.20 10.01
CA GLY A 223 5.53 -15.90 11.20
C GLY A 223 6.16 -17.29 11.31
N TYR A 224 5.83 -18.01 12.38
CA TYR A 224 6.31 -19.37 12.60
C TYR A 224 5.15 -20.33 12.89
N ASN A 225 5.20 -21.52 12.29
CA ASN A 225 4.35 -22.65 12.64
C ASN A 225 5.14 -23.62 13.53
N GLY A 226 5.00 -23.49 14.85
CA GLY A 226 5.90 -24.16 15.80
C GLY A 226 7.27 -23.46 15.88
N ALA A 227 8.24 -24.08 16.55
CA ALA A 227 9.50 -23.39 16.92
C ALA A 227 10.42 -23.06 15.72
N HIS A 228 10.33 -23.80 14.62
CA HIS A 228 11.33 -23.73 13.55
C HIS A 228 10.76 -23.63 12.14
N SER A 229 9.45 -23.56 11.93
CA SER A 229 8.88 -23.51 10.57
C SER A 229 8.44 -22.09 10.18
N PRO A 230 9.33 -21.24 9.62
CA PRO A 230 8.94 -19.92 9.15
C PRO A 230 7.98 -19.99 7.96
N TYR A 231 7.09 -19.01 7.89
CA TYR A 231 6.27 -18.72 6.73
C TYR A 231 6.22 -17.23 6.44
N LEU A 232 6.15 -16.91 5.16
CA LEU A 232 6.15 -15.56 4.61
C LEU A 232 4.73 -15.19 4.18
N LYS A 233 4.29 -14.01 4.61
CA LYS A 233 3.04 -13.40 4.14
C LYS A 233 3.31 -12.06 3.47
N VAL A 234 2.57 -11.82 2.40
CA VAL A 234 2.54 -10.56 1.67
C VAL A 234 1.10 -10.05 1.68
N ASN A 235 0.88 -8.85 2.21
CA ASN A 235 -0.45 -8.28 2.47
C ASN A 235 -1.38 -9.25 3.24
N GLY A 236 -0.78 -10.02 4.14
CA GLY A 236 -1.44 -10.99 4.99
C GLY A 236 -1.84 -12.31 4.33
N LYS A 237 -1.57 -12.49 3.04
CA LYS A 237 -1.71 -13.76 2.32
C LYS A 237 -0.40 -14.55 2.42
N THR A 238 -0.45 -15.83 2.79
CA THR A 238 0.73 -16.70 2.79
C THR A 238 1.20 -16.94 1.36
N ASP A 239 2.47 -16.62 1.11
CA ASP A 239 3.13 -16.78 -0.20
C ASP A 239 4.20 -17.86 -0.19
N ALA A 240 4.79 -18.16 0.96
CA ALA A 240 5.73 -19.27 1.11
C ALA A 240 5.77 -19.77 2.55
N SER A 241 6.11 -21.05 2.73
CA SER A 241 6.50 -21.59 4.03
C SER A 241 7.51 -22.71 3.87
N VAL A 242 8.14 -23.11 4.98
CA VAL A 242 8.95 -24.33 5.02
C VAL A 242 8.15 -25.57 5.44
N GLY A 243 6.82 -25.49 5.40
CA GLY A 243 5.95 -26.64 5.60
C GLY A 243 6.07 -27.64 4.44
N LEU A 244 5.75 -28.91 4.70
CA LEU A 244 5.95 -30.00 3.74
C LEU A 244 5.30 -29.74 2.37
N GLU A 245 4.08 -29.21 2.36
CA GLU A 245 3.33 -28.92 1.12
C GLU A 245 3.97 -27.78 0.34
N ASP A 246 4.20 -26.62 0.96
CA ASP A 246 4.78 -25.46 0.27
C ASP A 246 6.23 -25.71 -0.17
N MET A 247 7.03 -26.43 0.64
CA MET A 247 8.41 -26.78 0.27
C MET A 247 8.46 -27.61 -1.00
N ALA A 248 7.59 -28.61 -1.12
CA ALA A 248 7.53 -29.44 -2.32
C ALA A 248 7.26 -28.59 -3.56
N HIS A 249 6.33 -27.63 -3.49
CA HIS A 249 6.03 -26.72 -4.61
C HIS A 249 7.25 -25.86 -4.98
N GLN A 250 7.90 -25.24 -3.99
CA GLN A 250 9.04 -24.34 -4.22
C GLN A 250 10.26 -25.08 -4.79
N VAL A 251 10.57 -26.27 -4.27
CA VAL A 251 11.65 -27.11 -4.79
C VAL A 251 11.33 -27.59 -6.20
N LEU A 252 10.12 -28.11 -6.45
CA LEU A 252 9.73 -28.61 -7.77
C LEU A 252 9.69 -27.49 -8.81
N LEU A 253 9.33 -26.27 -8.43
CA LEU A 253 9.32 -25.13 -9.35
C LEU A 253 10.72 -24.82 -9.89
N GLY A 254 11.78 -25.06 -9.11
CA GLY A 254 13.17 -24.96 -9.57
C GLY A 254 13.65 -26.23 -10.30
N LEU A 255 13.41 -27.40 -9.70
CA LEU A 255 13.98 -28.67 -10.16
C LEU A 255 13.34 -29.19 -11.45
N LEU A 256 12.03 -29.00 -11.64
CA LEU A 256 11.31 -29.54 -12.79
C LEU A 256 11.78 -28.91 -14.11
N PRO A 257 11.84 -27.56 -14.27
CA PRO A 257 12.37 -26.94 -15.48
C PRO A 257 13.82 -27.35 -15.78
N VAL A 258 14.66 -27.43 -14.73
CA VAL A 258 16.06 -27.82 -14.85
C VAL A 258 16.20 -29.27 -15.34
N SER A 259 15.38 -30.17 -14.83
CA SER A 259 15.40 -31.60 -15.21
C SER A 259 14.90 -31.86 -16.64
N LEU A 260 14.09 -30.94 -17.20
CA LEU A 260 13.54 -31.06 -18.55
C LEU A 260 14.47 -30.47 -19.62
N HIS A 261 15.40 -29.59 -19.22
CA HIS A 261 16.36 -28.99 -20.13
C HIS A 261 17.66 -29.81 -20.14
N PRO A 262 18.26 -30.10 -21.32
CA PRO A 262 19.40 -31.01 -21.41
C PRO A 262 20.67 -30.50 -20.68
N ASN A 263 20.87 -29.18 -20.60
CA ASN A 263 22.01 -28.57 -19.91
C ASN A 263 21.77 -27.07 -19.62
N PRO A 264 20.89 -26.70 -18.68
CA PRO A 264 20.58 -25.30 -18.40
C PRO A 264 21.70 -24.65 -17.59
N LYS A 265 22.25 -23.53 -18.07
CA LYS A 265 23.35 -22.78 -17.43
C LYS A 265 22.89 -21.44 -16.86
N LYS A 266 22.07 -20.70 -17.61
CA LYS A 266 21.60 -19.36 -17.23
C LYS A 266 20.11 -19.38 -16.98
N VAL A 267 19.71 -19.05 -15.76
CA VAL A 267 18.32 -19.05 -15.34
C VAL A 267 17.89 -17.65 -14.92
N ALA A 268 16.78 -17.18 -15.48
CA ALA A 268 16.06 -16.03 -14.94
C ALA A 268 14.96 -16.50 -13.98
N LEU A 269 14.91 -15.91 -12.79
CA LEU A 269 13.88 -16.16 -11.79
C LEU A 269 13.13 -14.86 -11.48
N ILE A 270 11.80 -14.90 -11.54
CA ILE A 270 10.94 -13.76 -11.20
C ILE A 270 10.25 -14.07 -9.87
N GLY A 271 10.57 -13.31 -8.83
CA GLY A 271 10.09 -13.49 -7.47
C GLY A 271 11.04 -14.36 -6.64
N LEU A 272 11.55 -13.80 -5.54
CA LEU A 272 12.45 -14.51 -4.63
C LEU A 272 11.65 -15.39 -3.64
N GLY A 273 10.53 -14.87 -3.13
CA GLY A 273 9.73 -15.53 -2.11
C GLY A 273 10.54 -15.87 -0.86
N SER A 274 10.57 -17.13 -0.45
CA SER A 274 11.39 -17.63 0.67
C SER A 274 12.86 -17.88 0.32
N GLY A 275 13.22 -17.82 -0.97
CA GLY A 275 14.54 -18.23 -1.47
C GLY A 275 14.72 -19.74 -1.70
N VAL A 276 13.75 -20.60 -1.37
CA VAL A 276 13.86 -22.07 -1.53
C VAL A 276 13.99 -22.48 -3.00
N THR A 277 13.22 -21.88 -3.90
CA THR A 277 13.34 -22.12 -5.34
C THR A 277 14.74 -21.74 -5.83
N THR A 278 15.24 -20.58 -5.39
CA THR A 278 16.58 -20.10 -5.71
C THR A 278 17.66 -21.05 -5.20
N ALA A 279 17.54 -21.55 -3.97
CA ALA A 279 18.47 -22.52 -3.39
C ALA A 279 18.55 -23.78 -4.26
N THR A 280 17.39 -24.31 -4.64
CA THR A 280 17.30 -25.48 -5.54
C THR A 280 18.02 -25.24 -6.88
N LEU A 281 17.89 -24.04 -7.44
CA LEU A 281 18.53 -23.70 -8.71
C LEU A 281 20.06 -23.58 -8.58
N VAL A 282 20.56 -22.89 -7.56
CA VAL A 282 22.01 -22.70 -7.40
C VAL A 282 22.73 -24.00 -7.00
N ASP A 283 22.03 -24.91 -6.32
CA ASP A 283 22.54 -26.23 -5.93
C ASP A 283 22.55 -27.24 -7.10
N THR A 284 21.93 -26.89 -8.24
CA THR A 284 22.03 -27.73 -9.43
C THR A 284 23.35 -27.50 -10.15
N ASP A 285 24.13 -28.57 -10.37
CA ASP A 285 25.46 -28.52 -10.97
C ASP A 285 25.52 -27.88 -12.36
N SER A 286 24.52 -28.11 -13.22
CA SER A 286 24.50 -27.55 -14.57
C SER A 286 24.30 -26.03 -14.59
N VAL A 287 23.65 -25.48 -13.55
CA VAL A 287 23.31 -24.07 -13.45
C VAL A 287 24.56 -23.29 -13.01
N GLU A 288 24.96 -22.33 -13.83
CA GLU A 288 26.14 -21.48 -13.63
C GLU A 288 25.74 -20.09 -13.11
N GLU A 289 24.59 -19.57 -13.52
CA GLU A 289 24.12 -18.20 -13.22
C GLU A 289 22.60 -18.20 -12.99
N VAL A 290 22.16 -17.62 -11.87
CA VAL A 290 20.75 -17.36 -11.57
C VAL A 290 20.58 -15.85 -11.39
N GLU A 291 19.83 -15.20 -12.29
CA GLU A 291 19.43 -13.81 -12.14
C GLU A 291 18.01 -13.75 -11.57
N CYS A 292 17.86 -13.22 -10.37
CA CYS A 292 16.59 -13.19 -9.66
C CYS A 292 16.09 -11.74 -9.52
N SER A 293 14.89 -11.49 -10.03
CA SER A 293 14.18 -10.23 -9.87
C SER A 293 13.21 -10.31 -8.68
N GLU A 294 13.32 -9.41 -7.72
CA GLU A 294 12.37 -9.26 -6.62
C GLU A 294 11.78 -7.85 -6.62
N LEU A 295 10.45 -7.74 -6.57
CA LEU A 295 9.77 -6.44 -6.62
C LEU A 295 9.90 -5.70 -5.29
N GLU A 296 9.83 -6.42 -4.18
CA GLU A 296 9.70 -5.85 -2.84
C GLU A 296 11.01 -6.01 -2.05
N PRO A 297 11.77 -4.92 -1.80
CA PRO A 297 13.01 -4.99 -1.02
C PRO A 297 12.82 -5.65 0.35
N ALA A 298 11.67 -5.47 0.99
CA ALA A 298 11.37 -6.11 2.27
C ALA A 298 11.39 -7.65 2.21
N ILE A 299 11.14 -8.27 1.05
CA ILE A 299 11.26 -9.73 0.86
C ILE A 299 12.71 -10.18 0.92
N VAL A 300 13.63 -9.38 0.37
CA VAL A 300 15.08 -9.65 0.41
C VAL A 300 15.60 -9.53 1.84
N GLU A 301 15.14 -8.53 2.59
CA GLU A 301 15.56 -8.30 3.97
C GLU A 301 15.14 -9.43 4.92
N VAL A 302 13.95 -10.02 4.72
CA VAL A 302 13.46 -11.10 5.59
C VAL A 302 14.04 -12.48 5.25
N GLN A 303 14.95 -12.59 4.28
CA GLN A 303 15.57 -13.88 3.91
C GLN A 303 16.40 -14.49 5.05
N GLU A 304 16.87 -13.69 6.00
CA GLU A 304 17.58 -14.18 7.19
C GLU A 304 16.75 -15.17 8.02
N TYR A 305 15.42 -15.07 7.98
CA TYR A 305 14.52 -16.00 8.66
C TYR A 305 14.42 -17.36 7.95
N PHE A 306 14.71 -17.41 6.65
CA PHE A 306 14.70 -18.61 5.81
C PHE A 306 16.10 -19.20 5.58
N ALA A 307 17.15 -18.46 5.93
CA ALA A 307 18.53 -18.85 5.69
C ALA A 307 18.93 -20.27 6.15
N PRO A 308 18.42 -20.82 7.28
CA PRO A 308 18.69 -22.21 7.66
C PRO A 308 18.18 -23.26 6.67
N TYR A 309 17.22 -22.90 5.81
CA TYR A 309 16.58 -23.76 4.82
C TYR A 309 17.06 -23.51 3.39
N THR A 310 17.78 -22.40 3.17
CA THR A 310 18.26 -21.99 1.85
C THR A 310 19.79 -21.88 1.80
N GLU A 311 20.49 -22.39 2.84
CA GLU A 311 21.94 -22.32 2.97
C GLU A 311 22.51 -20.90 2.78
N HIS A 312 21.79 -19.89 3.27
CA HIS A 312 22.11 -18.49 3.05
C HIS A 312 22.21 -18.12 1.55
N VAL A 313 21.24 -18.55 0.73
CA VAL A 313 21.24 -18.41 -0.74
C VAL A 313 21.65 -17.03 -1.27
N LEU A 314 21.33 -15.94 -0.56
CA LEU A 314 21.74 -14.58 -0.92
C LEU A 314 23.27 -14.37 -1.00
N LYS A 315 24.06 -15.26 -0.39
CA LYS A 315 25.53 -15.25 -0.41
C LYS A 315 26.11 -16.17 -1.50
N ASN A 316 25.28 -16.93 -2.19
CA ASN A 316 25.75 -17.87 -3.20
C ASN A 316 26.30 -17.10 -4.42
N PRO A 317 27.52 -17.40 -4.90
CA PRO A 317 28.13 -16.65 -6.00
C PRO A 317 27.43 -16.83 -7.35
N LYS A 318 26.59 -17.87 -7.51
CA LYS A 318 25.77 -18.06 -8.71
C LYS A 318 24.55 -17.13 -8.76
N LEU A 319 24.17 -16.52 -7.63
CA LEU A 319 22.96 -15.69 -7.54
C LEU A 319 23.29 -14.20 -7.77
N HIS A 320 22.57 -13.60 -8.71
CA HIS A 320 22.56 -12.17 -8.95
C HIS A 320 21.17 -11.60 -8.70
N MET A 321 21.01 -10.88 -7.60
CA MET A 321 19.74 -10.24 -7.23
C MET A 321 19.58 -8.88 -7.89
N SER A 322 18.36 -8.60 -8.35
CA SER A 322 17.93 -7.27 -8.78
C SER A 322 16.60 -6.94 -8.10
N VAL A 323 16.54 -5.79 -7.41
CA VAL A 323 15.29 -5.29 -6.84
C VAL A 323 14.57 -4.46 -7.89
N THR A 324 13.67 -5.11 -8.63
CA THR A 324 12.97 -4.52 -9.77
C THR A 324 11.72 -5.33 -10.11
N ASP A 325 10.83 -4.70 -10.88
CA ASP A 325 9.66 -5.36 -11.45
C ASP A 325 10.06 -6.45 -12.46
N GLY A 326 9.45 -7.62 -12.35
CA GLY A 326 9.78 -8.79 -13.17
C GLY A 326 9.54 -8.58 -14.67
N ARG A 327 8.52 -7.80 -15.03
CA ARG A 327 8.24 -7.47 -16.44
C ARG A 327 9.31 -6.54 -17.00
N THR A 328 9.70 -5.53 -16.22
CA THR A 328 10.81 -4.63 -16.55
C THR A 328 12.14 -5.38 -16.63
N PHE A 329 12.37 -6.34 -15.74
CA PHE A 329 13.57 -7.19 -15.74
C PHE A 329 13.71 -8.01 -17.03
N ILE A 330 12.64 -8.69 -17.46
CA ILE A 330 12.67 -9.50 -18.68
C ILE A 330 12.70 -8.63 -19.94
N LEU A 331 11.81 -7.62 -20.04
CA LEU A 331 11.70 -6.81 -21.26
C LEU A 331 12.85 -5.80 -21.42
N GLY A 332 13.46 -5.38 -20.31
CA GLY A 332 14.57 -4.41 -20.30
C GLY A 332 15.94 -5.03 -20.50
N SER A 333 16.07 -6.37 -20.43
CA SER A 333 17.35 -7.07 -20.53
C SER A 333 17.58 -7.60 -21.94
N PRO A 334 18.74 -7.36 -22.58
CA PRO A 334 19.10 -8.00 -23.84
C PRO A 334 19.59 -9.44 -23.65
N LYS A 335 19.71 -9.92 -22.40
CA LYS A 335 20.22 -11.25 -22.09
C LYS A 335 19.22 -12.34 -22.52
N LYS A 336 19.76 -13.50 -22.87
CA LYS A 336 18.98 -14.72 -23.11
C LYS A 336 19.26 -15.70 -21.99
N TYR A 337 18.22 -16.40 -21.58
CA TYR A 337 18.25 -17.41 -20.53
C TYR A 337 17.89 -18.77 -21.14
N ASP A 338 18.50 -19.83 -20.62
CA ASP A 338 18.12 -21.20 -20.97
C ASP A 338 16.76 -21.55 -20.35
N LEU A 339 16.48 -20.97 -19.18
CA LEU A 339 15.21 -21.11 -18.46
C LEU A 339 14.75 -19.75 -17.92
N ILE A 340 13.45 -19.51 -18.00
CA ILE A 340 12.77 -18.42 -17.29
C ILE A 340 11.74 -19.08 -16.37
N ILE A 341 11.90 -18.86 -15.07
CA ILE A 341 11.01 -19.37 -14.03
C ILE A 341 10.25 -18.18 -13.45
N SER A 342 8.93 -18.21 -13.60
CA SER A 342 8.04 -17.15 -13.12
C SER A 342 7.36 -17.61 -11.82
N GLN A 343 7.73 -17.00 -10.70
CA GLN A 343 7.16 -17.24 -9.36
C GLN A 343 6.53 -15.97 -8.75
N PRO A 344 5.60 -15.29 -9.45
CA PRO A 344 4.80 -14.26 -8.80
C PRO A 344 3.78 -14.90 -7.84
N SER A 345 3.14 -14.06 -7.01
CA SER A 345 1.98 -14.51 -6.22
C SER A 345 0.80 -14.88 -7.14
N ASN A 346 -0.35 -15.24 -6.57
CA ASN A 346 -1.50 -15.69 -7.36
C ASN A 346 -2.14 -14.55 -8.18
N PRO A 347 -2.69 -14.85 -9.38
CA PRO A 347 -3.21 -13.83 -10.30
C PRO A 347 -4.45 -13.07 -9.79
N TRP A 348 -5.16 -13.61 -8.79
CA TRP A 348 -6.30 -12.96 -8.15
C TRP A 348 -5.91 -11.95 -7.06
N ILE A 349 -4.61 -11.85 -6.75
CA ILE A 349 -4.07 -10.83 -5.85
C ILE A 349 -3.84 -9.53 -6.64
N ALA A 350 -4.28 -8.40 -6.08
CA ALA A 350 -4.16 -7.11 -6.73
C ALA A 350 -2.70 -6.75 -7.06
N GLY A 351 -2.45 -6.25 -8.27
CA GLY A 351 -1.12 -5.84 -8.74
C GLY A 351 -0.31 -6.95 -9.42
N ILE A 352 -0.72 -8.21 -9.30
CA ILE A 352 0.08 -9.36 -9.79
C ILE A 352 -0.28 -9.79 -11.21
N GLY A 353 -1.52 -9.52 -11.67
CA GLY A 353 -2.03 -10.01 -12.95
C GLY A 353 -1.22 -9.59 -14.19
N ASN A 354 -0.39 -8.55 -14.12
CA ASN A 354 0.46 -8.07 -15.22
C ASN A 354 1.55 -9.07 -15.66
N LEU A 355 1.85 -10.07 -14.83
CA LEU A 355 2.79 -11.16 -15.13
C LEU A 355 2.08 -12.42 -15.67
N TYR A 356 0.77 -12.35 -15.92
CA TYR A 356 -0.08 -13.44 -16.41
C TYR A 356 -0.83 -13.07 -17.70
N THR A 357 -0.47 -11.96 -18.35
CA THR A 357 -1.11 -11.48 -19.58
C THR A 357 -0.47 -12.09 -20.82
N GLU A 358 -1.22 -12.27 -21.91
CA GLU A 358 -0.64 -12.69 -23.21
C GLU A 358 0.46 -11.75 -23.72
N ASP A 359 0.38 -10.46 -23.38
CA ASP A 359 1.39 -9.45 -23.73
C ASP A 359 2.74 -9.61 -23.00
N PHE A 360 2.81 -10.42 -21.94
CA PHE A 360 4.03 -10.65 -21.14
C PHE A 360 4.68 -11.96 -21.58
#